data_AF-A0A540R5P1-F1
#
_entry.id   AF-A0A540R5P1-F1
#
_cell.length_a   1.000
_cell.length_b   1.000
_cell.length_c   1.000
_cell.angle_alpha   90.00
_cell.angle_beta   90.00
_cell.angle_gamma   90.00
#
_symmetry.space_group_name_H-M   'P 1'
#
loop_
_entity.id
_entity.type
_entity.pdbx_description
1 polymer ?
#
loop_
_entity_poly.entity_id
_entity_poly.type
_entity_poly.pdbx_seq_one_letter_code
_entity_poly.pdbx_strand_id
1 'polypeptide(L)'
;MNSKSSGCGGIIAFVFLVAIAMWALAIALWVAGLAVALGGVGFAGVLIYRAWKDTGKGAVQDELDAEIVALGVESAADLDALLLEWDYAAVTQGIGSPLQEAFAQDPRMAERIREQIMAAAVRVRTAPNEPERLRSVLGAEELRVNVQALLRDGPG
;
A
#
# COMPACT_ATOMS: atom_id res chain seq x y z
N MET A 1 92.27 8.07 -29.81
CA MET A 1 91.41 8.48 -28.68
C MET A 1 89.97 8.30 -29.11
N ASN A 2 89.15 7.54 -28.37
CA ASN A 2 87.71 7.78 -28.22
C ASN A 2 87.09 6.67 -27.36
N SER A 3 87.34 6.79 -26.06
CA SER A 3 86.58 6.06 -25.05
C SER A 3 85.17 6.63 -24.95
N LYS A 4 84.20 5.85 -25.44
CA LYS A 4 83.01 5.44 -24.67
C LYS A 4 82.20 6.58 -24.01
N SER A 5 81.32 7.25 -24.75
CA SER A 5 80.35 8.23 -24.21
C SER A 5 78.87 7.94 -24.51
N SER A 6 78.52 6.73 -24.95
CA SER A 6 77.13 6.36 -25.30
C SER A 6 76.29 5.78 -24.13
N GLY A 7 76.90 5.49 -22.97
CA GLY A 7 76.21 4.83 -21.86
C GLY A 7 75.37 5.73 -20.95
N CYS A 8 75.74 7.01 -20.81
CA CYS A 8 75.13 7.92 -19.83
C CYS A 8 73.77 8.47 -20.29
N GLY A 9 73.64 8.78 -21.59
CA GLY A 9 72.38 9.28 -22.16
C GLY A 9 71.24 8.26 -22.15
N GLY A 10 71.55 6.98 -22.35
CA GLY A 10 70.56 5.90 -22.30
C GLY A 10 69.96 5.70 -20.90
N ILE A 11 70.79 5.84 -19.85
CA ILE A 11 70.34 5.73 -18.46
C ILE A 11 69.43 6.91 -18.10
N ILE A 12 69.79 8.13 -18.51
CA ILE A 12 68.98 9.33 -18.27
C ILE A 12 67.62 9.20 -18.96
N ALA A 13 67.59 8.76 -20.22
CA ALA A 13 66.35 8.53 -20.97
C ALA A 13 65.46 7.46 -20.32
N PHE A 14 66.06 6.37 -19.83
CA PHE A 14 65.34 5.31 -19.13
C PHE A 14 64.73 5.79 -17.80
N VAL A 15 65.49 6.55 -17.00
CA VAL A 15 65.00 7.12 -15.74
C VAL A 15 63.84 8.09 -15.99
N PHE A 16 63.90 8.91 -17.04
CA PHE A 16 62.78 9.77 -17.44
C PHE A 16 61.54 8.98 -17.84
N LEU A 17 61.69 7.90 -18.60
CA LEU A 17 60.58 7.02 -18.97
C LEU A 17 59.91 6.40 -17.74
N VAL A 18 60.70 5.92 -16.78
CA VAL A 18 60.19 5.35 -15.52
C VAL A 18 59.52 6.44 -14.68
N ALA A 19 60.08 7.65 -14.62
CA ALA A 19 59.49 8.77 -13.91
C ALA A 19 58.11 9.15 -14.49
N ILE A 20 57.98 9.20 -15.82
CA ILE A 20 56.70 9.45 -16.51
C ILE A 20 55.71 8.33 -16.21
N ALA A 21 56.14 7.07 -16.25
CA ALA A 21 55.28 5.92 -15.95
C ALA A 21 54.76 5.94 -14.51
N MET A 22 55.63 6.26 -13.53
CA MET A 22 55.21 6.45 -12.13
C MET A 22 54.23 7.62 -11.98
N TRP A 23 54.46 8.72 -12.69
CA TRP A 23 53.55 9.86 -12.68
C TRP A 23 52.16 9.52 -13.23
N ALA A 24 52.10 8.78 -14.34
CA ALA A 24 50.85 8.32 -14.93
C ALA A 24 50.06 7.42 -13.96
N LEU A 25 50.76 6.51 -13.27
CA LEU A 25 50.16 5.67 -12.22
C LEU A 25 49.63 6.49 -11.04
N ALA A 26 50.39 7.50 -10.59
CA ALA A 26 49.96 8.38 -9.50
C ALA A 26 48.68 9.15 -9.86
N ILE A 27 48.58 9.69 -11.08
CA ILE A 27 47.36 10.36 -11.56
C ILE A 27 46.19 9.39 -11.63
N ALA A 28 46.41 8.18 -12.17
CA ALA A 28 45.36 7.17 -12.27
C ALA A 28 44.79 6.79 -10.90
N LEU A 29 45.66 6.60 -9.90
CA LEU A 29 45.25 6.33 -8.52
C LEU A 29 44.49 7.50 -7.89
N TRP A 30 44.91 8.73 -8.18
CA TRP A 30 44.22 9.94 -7.71
C TRP A 30 42.79 10.03 -8.26
N VAL A 31 42.61 9.80 -9.56
CA VAL A 31 41.29 9.82 -10.21
C VAL A 31 40.39 8.71 -9.66
N ALA A 32 40.93 7.50 -9.48
CA ALA A 32 40.18 6.40 -8.88
C ALA A 32 39.75 6.71 -7.44
N GLY A 33 40.63 7.29 -6.63
CA GLY A 33 40.29 7.71 -5.26
C GLY A 33 39.19 8.77 -5.23
N LEU A 34 39.27 9.77 -6.12
CA LEU A 34 38.24 10.81 -6.23
C LEU A 34 36.90 10.23 -6.69
N ALA A 35 36.91 9.28 -7.63
CA ALA A 35 35.72 8.59 -8.11
C ALA A 35 35.03 7.79 -6.99
N VAL A 36 35.81 7.09 -6.16
CA VAL A 36 35.27 6.35 -5.00
C VAL A 36 34.71 7.31 -3.95
N ALA A 37 35.40 8.42 -3.65
CA ALA A 37 34.92 9.40 -2.68
C ALA A 37 33.60 10.06 -3.12
N LEU A 38 33.51 10.49 -4.38
CA LEU A 38 32.30 11.08 -4.94
C LEU A 38 31.16 10.05 -5.04
N GLY A 39 31.47 8.82 -5.45
CA GLY A 39 30.52 7.72 -5.50
C GLY A 39 29.96 7.37 -4.11
N GLY A 40 30.81 7.34 -3.09
CA GLY A 40 30.41 7.05 -1.71
C GLY A 40 29.46 8.08 -1.12
N VAL A 41 29.77 9.38 -1.28
CA VAL A 41 28.90 10.47 -0.79
C VAL A 41 27.57 10.49 -1.54
N GLY A 42 27.60 10.30 -2.87
CA GLY A 42 26.39 10.21 -3.67
C GLY A 42 25.49 9.04 -3.26
N PHE A 43 26.07 7.86 -3.06
CA PHE A 43 25.32 6.66 -2.66
C PHE A 43 24.73 6.78 -1.26
N ALA A 44 25.47 7.36 -0.30
CA ALA A 44 24.97 7.64 1.04
C ALA A 44 23.79 8.62 1.02
N GLY A 45 23.86 9.69 0.21
CA GLY A 45 22.75 10.63 0.05
C GLY A 45 21.49 9.98 -0.52
N VAL A 46 21.63 9.09 -1.50
CA VAL A 46 20.50 8.33 -2.08
C VAL A 46 19.86 7.41 -1.05
N LEU A 47 20.64 6.73 -0.22
CA LEU A 47 20.11 5.86 0.84
C LEU A 47 19.35 6.65 1.91
N ILE A 48 19.88 7.78 2.35
CA ILE A 48 19.19 8.65 3.33
C ILE A 48 17.89 9.21 2.74
N TYR A 49 17.91 9.66 1.49
CA TYR A 49 16.72 10.16 0.81
C TYR A 49 15.64 9.08 0.65
N ARG A 50 16.04 7.85 0.27
CA ARG A 50 15.12 6.71 0.20
C ARG A 50 14.54 6.36 1.58
N ALA A 51 15.39 6.29 2.60
CA ALA A 51 14.94 6.02 3.96
C ALA A 51 13.91 7.06 4.45
N TRP A 52 14.15 8.35 4.22
CA TRP A 52 13.19 9.41 4.56
C TRP A 52 11.85 9.27 3.82
N LYS A 53 11.91 8.98 2.52
CA LYS A 53 10.72 8.78 1.67
C LYS A 53 9.90 7.56 2.11
N ASP A 54 10.56 6.49 2.54
CA ASP A 54 9.90 5.24 2.88
C ASP A 54 9.36 5.27 4.32
N THR A 55 10.07 5.90 5.27
CA THR A 55 9.62 6.01 6.67
C THR A 55 8.37 6.87 6.81
N GLY A 56 8.26 7.98 6.06
CA GLY A 56 7.09 8.85 6.10
C GLY A 56 5.85 8.25 5.45
N LYS A 57 6.02 7.28 4.54
CA LYS A 57 4.89 6.57 3.90
C LYS A 57 4.39 5.43 4.76
N GLY A 58 5.28 4.68 5.41
CA GLY A 58 4.91 3.57 6.28
C GLY A 58 4.04 4.04 7.45
N ALA A 59 4.42 5.11 8.15
CA ALA A 59 3.64 5.62 9.29
C ALA A 59 2.22 6.09 8.91
N VAL A 60 2.07 6.76 7.77
CA VAL A 60 0.75 7.21 7.28
C VAL A 60 -0.09 6.02 6.80
N GLN A 61 0.52 5.01 6.18
CA GLN A 61 -0.18 3.80 5.76
C GLN A 61 -0.62 2.94 6.95
N ASP A 62 0.21 2.79 7.97
CA ASP A 62 -0.13 2.02 9.17
C ASP A 62 -1.31 2.65 9.94
N GLU A 63 -1.37 3.98 10.01
CA GLU A 63 -2.48 4.69 10.66
C GLU A 63 -3.78 4.59 9.84
N LEU A 64 -3.69 4.70 8.50
CA LEU A 64 -4.83 4.48 7.62
C LEU A 64 -5.36 3.04 7.69
N ASP A 65 -4.47 2.05 7.71
CA ASP A 65 -4.82 0.64 7.81
C ASP A 65 -5.53 0.36 9.15
N ALA A 66 -5.08 0.96 10.25
CA ALA A 66 -5.72 0.85 11.55
C ALA A 66 -7.14 1.46 11.55
N GLU A 67 -7.32 2.62 10.93
CA GLU A 67 -8.62 3.29 10.82
C GLU A 67 -9.59 2.48 9.95
N ILE A 68 -9.13 1.92 8.83
CA ILE A 68 -9.94 1.07 7.93
C ILE A 68 -10.36 -0.23 8.63
N VAL A 69 -9.48 -0.81 9.45
CA VAL A 69 -9.84 -1.99 10.26
C VAL A 69 -10.91 -1.64 11.29
N ALA A 70 -10.79 -0.49 11.97
CA ALA A 70 -11.80 -0.04 12.94
C ALA A 70 -13.17 0.17 12.26
N LEU A 71 -13.20 0.84 11.11
CA LEU A 71 -14.40 1.02 10.29
C LEU A 71 -15.02 -0.33 9.86
N GLY A 72 -14.20 -1.30 9.47
CA GLY A 72 -14.67 -2.64 9.13
C GLY A 72 -15.35 -3.36 10.29
N VAL A 73 -14.81 -3.23 11.51
CA VAL A 73 -15.41 -3.82 12.72
C VAL A 73 -16.75 -3.15 13.06
N GLU A 74 -16.81 -1.82 12.99
CA GLU A 74 -18.03 -1.05 13.25
C GLU A 74 -19.12 -1.37 12.24
N SER A 75 -18.83 -1.32 10.93
CA SER A 75 -19.81 -1.67 9.89
C SER A 75 -20.26 -3.13 9.98
N ALA A 76 -19.40 -4.05 10.43
CA ALA A 76 -19.81 -5.45 10.65
C ALA A 76 -20.77 -5.58 11.85
N ALA A 77 -20.61 -4.78 12.90
CA ALA A 77 -21.54 -4.74 14.03
C ALA A 77 -22.88 -4.11 13.64
N ASP A 78 -22.85 -3.04 12.84
CA ASP A 78 -24.05 -2.39 12.31
C ASP A 78 -24.86 -3.31 11.39
N LEU A 79 -24.19 -4.10 10.54
CA LEU A 79 -24.85 -5.11 9.70
C LEU A 79 -25.49 -6.23 10.54
N ASP A 80 -24.84 -6.67 11.61
CA ASP A 80 -25.41 -7.67 12.53
C ASP A 80 -26.65 -7.13 13.25
N ALA A 81 -26.64 -5.85 13.66
CA ALA A 81 -27.80 -5.19 14.26
C ALA A 81 -28.95 -5.06 13.25
N LEU A 82 -28.63 -4.66 12.02
CA LEU A 82 -29.59 -4.57 10.92
C LEU A 82 -30.20 -5.94 10.58
N LEU A 83 -29.40 -7.01 10.57
CA LEU A 83 -29.87 -8.37 10.36
C LEU A 83 -30.91 -8.77 11.42
N LEU A 84 -30.67 -8.40 12.69
CA LEU A 84 -31.58 -8.70 13.79
C LEU A 84 -32.93 -8.00 13.61
N GLU A 85 -32.90 -6.73 13.21
CA GLU A 85 -34.11 -5.93 12.97
C GLU A 85 -34.88 -6.43 11.73
N TRP A 86 -34.15 -6.83 10.69
CA TRP A 86 -34.73 -7.47 9.50
C TRP A 86 -35.35 -8.83 9.82
N ASP A 87 -34.66 -9.70 10.58
CA ASP A 87 -35.19 -11.01 10.98
C ASP A 87 -36.45 -10.85 11.84
N TYR A 88 -36.51 -9.82 12.70
CA TYR A 88 -37.73 -9.48 13.43
C TYR A 88 -38.88 -9.05 12.49
N ALA A 89 -38.59 -8.18 11.52
CA ALA A 89 -39.58 -7.78 10.52
C ALA A 89 -40.06 -8.96 9.65
N ALA A 90 -39.16 -9.88 9.29
CA ALA A 90 -39.48 -11.07 8.51
C ALA A 90 -40.35 -12.06 9.30
N VAL A 91 -40.01 -12.35 10.56
CA VAL A 91 -40.80 -13.24 11.43
C VAL A 91 -42.20 -12.69 11.69
N THR A 92 -42.31 -11.37 11.84
CA THR A 92 -43.60 -10.69 12.02
C THR A 92 -44.33 -10.42 10.71
N GLN A 93 -43.81 -10.87 9.56
CA GLN A 93 -44.35 -10.58 8.22
C GLN A 93 -44.60 -9.09 7.97
N GLY A 94 -43.83 -8.21 8.61
CA GLY A 94 -43.99 -6.76 8.53
C GLY A 94 -45.34 -6.27 9.05
N ILE A 95 -46.03 -7.01 9.93
CA ILE A 95 -47.35 -6.60 10.46
C ILE A 95 -47.26 -5.19 11.07
N GLY A 96 -48.05 -4.26 10.54
CA GLY A 96 -48.07 -2.86 10.99
C GLY A 96 -46.93 -1.99 10.43
N SER A 97 -46.17 -2.49 9.45
CA SER A 97 -45.15 -1.73 8.72
C SER A 97 -45.44 -1.70 7.22
N PRO A 98 -44.79 -0.80 6.46
CA PRO A 98 -44.91 -0.73 5.00
C PRO A 98 -44.47 -2.02 4.28
N LEU A 99 -43.74 -2.92 4.97
CA LEU A 99 -43.28 -4.20 4.42
C LEU A 99 -44.39 -5.27 4.36
N GLN A 100 -45.54 -5.05 5.00
CA GLN A 100 -46.61 -6.06 5.04
C GLN A 100 -47.13 -6.40 3.64
N GLU A 101 -47.40 -5.39 2.81
CA GLU A 101 -47.83 -5.60 1.42
C GLU A 101 -46.69 -6.17 0.56
N ALA A 102 -45.46 -5.75 0.82
CA ALA A 102 -44.28 -6.24 0.12
C ALA A 102 -44.05 -7.75 0.33
N PHE A 103 -44.11 -8.21 1.57
CA PHE A 103 -43.95 -9.63 1.90
C PHE A 103 -45.14 -10.48 1.46
N ALA A 104 -46.35 -9.90 1.40
CA ALA A 104 -47.51 -10.57 0.84
C ALA A 104 -47.37 -10.77 -0.68
N GLN A 105 -46.76 -9.82 -1.40
CA GLN A 105 -46.54 -9.90 -2.85
C GLN A 105 -45.33 -10.76 -3.22
N ASP A 106 -44.22 -10.66 -2.47
CA ASP A 106 -43.01 -11.45 -2.68
C ASP A 106 -42.48 -12.04 -1.36
N PRO A 107 -42.92 -13.25 -0.98
CA PRO A 107 -42.48 -13.90 0.26
C PRO A 107 -40.99 -14.30 0.23
N ARG A 108 -40.33 -14.29 -0.94
CA ARG A 108 -38.88 -14.56 -1.05
C ARG A 108 -38.03 -13.31 -0.83
N MET A 109 -38.63 -12.12 -0.80
CA MET A 109 -37.92 -10.87 -0.55
C MET A 109 -37.20 -10.89 0.80
N ALA A 110 -37.85 -11.41 1.84
CA ALA A 110 -37.28 -11.55 3.18
C ALA A 110 -35.96 -12.33 3.17
N GLU A 111 -35.95 -13.51 2.55
CA GLU A 111 -34.77 -14.38 2.49
C GLU A 111 -33.66 -13.76 1.61
N ARG A 112 -34.01 -13.15 0.47
CA ARG A 112 -33.02 -12.53 -0.42
C ARG A 112 -32.28 -11.36 0.24
N ILE A 113 -32.98 -10.51 0.97
CA ILE A 113 -32.34 -9.37 1.66
C ILE A 113 -31.50 -9.87 2.83
N ARG A 114 -31.99 -10.88 3.56
CA ARG A 114 -31.24 -11.55 4.61
C ARG A 114 -29.91 -12.13 4.09
N GLU A 115 -29.94 -12.87 2.99
CA GLU A 115 -28.74 -13.39 2.35
C GLU A 115 -27.77 -12.28 1.92
N GLN A 116 -28.29 -11.15 1.42
CA GLN A 116 -27.46 -10.00 1.05
C GLN A 116 -26.77 -9.37 2.25
N ILE A 117 -27.46 -9.20 3.37
CA ILE A 117 -26.89 -8.66 4.63
C ILE A 117 -25.81 -9.61 5.15
N MET A 118 -26.08 -10.92 5.20
CA MET A 118 -25.08 -11.92 5.61
C MET A 118 -23.86 -11.92 4.69
N ALA A 119 -24.07 -11.87 3.36
CA ALA A 119 -22.98 -11.85 2.40
C ALA A 119 -22.15 -10.56 2.47
N ALA A 120 -22.76 -9.42 2.84
CA ALA A 120 -22.05 -8.17 3.09
C ALA A 120 -21.24 -8.25 4.39
N ALA A 121 -21.82 -8.79 5.47
CA ALA A 121 -21.13 -8.95 6.76
C ALA A 121 -19.90 -9.87 6.64
N VAL A 122 -20.03 -10.98 5.91
CA VAL A 122 -18.89 -11.87 5.62
C VAL A 122 -17.84 -11.14 4.80
N ARG A 123 -18.23 -10.41 3.74
CA ARG A 123 -17.28 -9.66 2.90
C ARG A 123 -16.47 -8.63 3.68
N VAL A 124 -17.11 -7.89 4.60
CA VAL A 124 -16.42 -6.91 5.45
C VAL A 124 -15.41 -7.60 6.39
N ARG A 125 -15.79 -8.75 6.96
CA ARG A 125 -14.93 -9.52 7.89
C ARG A 125 -13.76 -10.23 7.20
N THR A 126 -13.93 -10.66 5.95
CA THR A 126 -12.94 -11.50 5.26
C THR A 126 -12.13 -10.76 4.19
N ALA A 127 -12.34 -9.45 4.00
CA ALA A 127 -11.66 -8.69 2.96
C ALA A 127 -10.13 -8.64 3.19
N PRO A 128 -9.33 -9.25 2.30
CA PRO A 128 -7.89 -9.45 2.55
C PRO A 128 -7.08 -8.16 2.38
N ASN A 129 -7.44 -7.32 1.40
CA ASN A 129 -6.66 -6.13 1.01
C ASN A 129 -7.34 -4.82 1.43
N GLU A 130 -6.54 -3.79 1.76
CA GLU A 130 -7.00 -2.42 2.13
C GLU A 130 -8.04 -1.83 1.14
N PRO A 131 -7.82 -1.79 -0.19
CA PRO A 131 -8.80 -1.24 -1.14
C PRO A 131 -10.06 -2.10 -1.26
N GLU A 132 -9.99 -3.40 -0.96
CA GLU A 132 -11.16 -4.28 -0.93
C GLU A 132 -11.95 -4.11 0.37
N ARG A 133 -11.27 -3.88 1.51
CA ARG A 133 -11.92 -3.55 2.79
C ARG A 133 -12.74 -2.27 2.68
N LEU A 134 -12.16 -1.18 2.16
CA LEU A 134 -12.89 0.07 1.94
C LEU A 134 -14.12 -0.11 1.05
N ARG A 135 -14.00 -0.83 -0.07
CA ARG A 135 -15.16 -1.11 -0.94
C ARG A 135 -16.21 -1.99 -0.26
N SER A 136 -15.79 -2.94 0.57
CA SER A 136 -16.71 -3.79 1.32
C SER A 136 -17.48 -2.99 2.39
N VAL A 137 -16.81 -2.06 3.06
CA VAL A 137 -17.41 -1.16 4.06
C VAL A 137 -18.38 -0.19 3.39
N LEU A 138 -17.99 0.43 2.27
CA LEU A 138 -18.88 1.32 1.51
C LEU A 138 -20.12 0.58 1.00
N GLY A 139 -19.95 -0.64 0.47
CA GLY A 139 -21.08 -1.46 0.02
C GLY A 139 -21.97 -1.93 1.17
N ALA A 140 -21.40 -2.16 2.36
CA ALA A 140 -22.15 -2.47 3.57
C ALA A 140 -23.00 -1.28 4.04
N GLU A 141 -22.43 -0.06 4.04
CA GLU A 141 -23.17 1.16 4.38
C GLU A 141 -24.30 1.46 3.40
N GLU A 142 -24.04 1.32 2.10
CA GLU A 142 -25.09 1.49 1.09
C GLU A 142 -26.23 0.49 1.28
N LEU A 143 -25.91 -0.77 1.58
CA LEU A 143 -26.91 -1.79 1.90
C LEU A 143 -27.70 -1.43 3.16
N ARG A 144 -27.02 -0.96 4.22
CA ARG A 144 -27.65 -0.55 5.46
C ARG A 144 -28.65 0.58 5.24
N VAL A 145 -28.26 1.62 4.52
CA VAL A 145 -29.13 2.75 4.19
C VAL A 145 -30.35 2.28 3.37
N ASN A 146 -30.14 1.43 2.37
CA ASN A 146 -31.24 0.91 1.55
C ASN A 146 -32.21 0.03 2.34
N VAL A 147 -31.72 -0.86 3.21
CA VAL A 147 -32.58 -1.71 4.04
C VAL A 147 -33.30 -0.89 5.12
N GLN A 148 -32.65 0.10 5.72
CA GLN A 148 -33.32 1.02 6.64
C GLN A 148 -34.41 1.85 5.94
N ALA A 149 -34.16 2.30 4.70
CA ALA A 149 -35.19 2.97 3.90
C ALA A 149 -36.38 2.04 3.62
N LEU A 150 -36.12 0.76 3.29
CA LEU A 150 -37.17 -0.25 3.11
C LEU A 150 -37.97 -0.51 4.40
N LEU A 151 -37.29 -0.57 5.55
CA LEU A 151 -37.94 -0.74 6.86
C LEU A 151 -38.82 0.46 7.24
N ARG A 152 -38.38 1.69 6.90
CA ARG A 152 -39.07 2.93 7.27
C ARG A 152 -40.20 3.31 6.30
N ASP A 153 -39.91 3.27 5.00
CA ASP A 153 -40.73 3.87 3.95
C ASP A 153 -41.41 2.80 3.06
N GLY A 154 -40.97 1.53 3.15
CA GLY A 154 -41.45 0.43 2.30
C GLY A 154 -40.82 0.40 0.90
N PRO A 155 -41.03 -0.67 0.12
CA PRO A 155 -40.64 -0.65 -1.29
C PRO A 155 -41.56 0.29 -2.07
N GLY A 156 -40.95 1.23 -2.80
CA GLY A 156 -41.65 2.14 -3.72
C GLY A 156 -42.12 1.48 -5.01
#